data_AF-A0AAW0BX26-F1
#
_entry.id   AF-A0AAW0BX26-F1
#
_cell.length_a   1.000
_cell.length_b   1.000
_cell.length_c   1.000
_cell.angle_alpha   90.00
_cell.angle_beta   90.00
_cell.angle_gamma   90.00
#
_symmetry.space_group_name_H-M   'P 1'
#
loop_
_entity.id
_entity.type
_entity.pdbx_description
1 polymer ?
#
loop_
_entity_poly.entity_id
_entity_poly.type
_entity_poly.pdbx_seq_one_letter_code
_entity_poly.pdbx_strand_id
1 'polypeptide(L)'
;MASALTAILQSNVCDHPEKDALLSEARDIAAGLAVVRYTDVVPRDLEAEAHAREHLQEDDPMDENEELSEKRKMEGLEDMLSRLTAGAPIADAAQRSRPTMDDVRLLEGRLHALSARLGIHVDRS
;
A
#
# COMPACT_ATOMS: atom_id res chain seq x y z
N MET A 1 1.94 -6.87 10.94
CA MET A 1 1.93 -8.35 10.95
C MET A 1 3.04 -8.94 10.09
N ALA A 2 3.18 -8.57 8.81
CA ALA A 2 4.29 -9.05 7.96
C ALA A 2 5.68 -8.85 8.61
N SER A 3 5.96 -7.68 9.20
CA SER A 3 7.22 -7.42 9.91
C SER A 3 7.43 -8.30 11.15
N ALA A 4 6.35 -8.72 11.82
CA ALA A 4 6.42 -9.65 12.94
C ALA A 4 6.76 -11.07 12.46
N LEU A 5 6.19 -11.51 11.33
CA LEU A 5 6.57 -12.79 10.71
C LEU A 5 8.04 -12.78 10.28
N THR A 6 8.53 -11.68 9.70
CA THR A 6 9.95 -11.52 9.39
C THR A 6 10.82 -11.65 10.64
N ALA A 7 10.44 -11.03 11.75
CA ALA A 7 11.19 -11.12 13.01
C ALA A 7 11.19 -12.55 13.59
N ILE A 8 10.05 -13.25 13.56
CA ILE A 8 9.95 -14.65 14.00
C ILE A 8 10.83 -15.56 13.16
N LEU A 9 10.76 -15.41 11.84
CA LEU A 9 11.58 -16.19 10.90
C LEU A 9 13.07 -15.88 11.06
N GLN A 10 13.45 -14.63 11.35
CA GLN A 10 14.85 -14.25 11.63
C GLN A 10 15.35 -14.77 12.98
N SER A 11 14.45 -15.09 13.91
CA SER A 11 14.84 -15.67 15.20
C SER A 11 15.38 -17.10 15.05
N ASN A 12 16.20 -17.52 16.00
CA ASN A 12 16.73 -18.89 16.06
C ASN A 12 15.67 -19.92 16.52
N VAL A 13 14.43 -19.47 16.76
CA VAL A 13 13.32 -20.33 17.22
C VAL A 13 12.65 -21.05 16.04
N CYS A 14 12.72 -20.47 14.85
CA CYS A 14 12.12 -21.05 13.65
C CYS A 14 13.20 -21.77 12.82
N ASP A 15 13.20 -23.11 12.91
CA ASP A 15 14.06 -23.99 12.12
C ASP A 15 13.19 -24.68 11.06
N HIS A 16 12.86 -23.93 10.01
CA HIS A 16 12.02 -24.38 8.90
C HIS A 16 12.90 -24.63 7.67
N PRO A 17 12.75 -25.77 6.95
CA PRO A 17 13.60 -26.10 5.79
C PRO A 17 13.54 -25.06 4.66
N GLU A 18 12.45 -24.29 4.59
CA GLU A 18 12.23 -23.22 3.60
C GLU A 18 12.32 -21.81 4.21
N LYS A 19 13.01 -21.64 5.34
CA LYS A 19 13.11 -20.37 6.08
C LYS A 19 13.49 -19.17 5.21
N ASP A 20 14.46 -19.32 4.32
CA ASP A 20 14.90 -18.22 3.44
C ASP A 20 13.83 -17.81 2.42
N ALA A 21 13.09 -18.78 1.87
CA ALA A 21 11.98 -18.51 0.96
C ALA A 21 10.82 -17.81 1.69
N LEU A 22 10.49 -18.27 2.90
CA LEU A 22 9.47 -17.65 3.75
C LEU A 22 9.87 -16.23 4.19
N LEU A 23 11.16 -15.99 4.45
CA LEU A 23 11.70 -14.67 4.78
C LEU A 23 11.61 -13.71 3.61
N SER A 24 11.95 -14.18 2.40
CA SER A 24 11.79 -13.39 1.19
C SER A 24 10.32 -13.01 1.00
N GLU A 25 9.42 -13.98 1.10
CA GLU A 25 7.99 -13.75 0.95
C GLU A 25 7.43 -12.78 2.00
N ALA A 26 7.82 -12.91 3.27
CA ALA A 26 7.42 -12.00 4.34
C ALA A 26 7.89 -10.55 4.08
N ARG A 27 9.13 -10.38 3.58
CA ARG A 27 9.70 -9.07 3.23
C ARG A 27 9.00 -8.47 2.02
N ASP A 28 8.68 -9.27 1.02
CA ASP A 28 7.97 -8.81 -0.18
C ASP A 28 6.56 -8.34 0.17
N ILE A 29 5.86 -9.07 1.04
CA ILE A 29 4.53 -8.66 1.53
C ILE A 29 4.65 -7.37 2.36
N ALA A 30 5.65 -7.27 3.25
CA ALA A 30 5.86 -6.07 4.06
C ALA A 30 6.18 -4.84 3.19
N ALA A 31 7.01 -5.00 2.16
CA ALA A 31 7.33 -3.95 1.20
C ALA A 31 6.09 -3.54 0.39
N GLY A 32 5.27 -4.50 -0.06
CA GLY A 32 4.01 -4.23 -0.75
C GLY A 32 3.04 -3.41 0.10
N LEU A 33 2.85 -3.80 1.36
CA LEU A 33 1.96 -3.08 2.29
C LEU A 33 2.49 -1.69 2.68
N ALA A 34 3.81 -1.48 2.70
CA ALA A 34 4.41 -0.19 3.04
C ALA A 34 4.15 0.91 2.00
N VAL A 35 3.86 0.53 0.75
CA VAL A 35 3.58 1.46 -0.35
C VAL A 35 2.09 1.77 -0.48
N VAL A 36 1.21 0.96 0.13
CA VAL A 36 -0.24 1.18 0.11
C VAL A 36 -0.61 2.35 1.00
N ARG A 37 -1.13 3.44 0.41
CA ARG A 37 -1.71 4.55 1.16
C ARG A 37 -3.21 4.35 1.30
N TYR A 38 -3.79 4.84 2.40
CA TYR A 38 -5.24 4.78 2.63
C TYR A 38 -6.03 5.45 1.50
N THR A 39 -5.52 6.56 0.96
CA THR A 39 -6.13 7.31 -0.15
C THR A 39 -6.20 6.53 -1.47
N ASP A 40 -5.38 5.48 -1.65
CA ASP A 40 -5.36 4.70 -2.89
C ASP A 40 -6.42 3.58 -2.91
N VAL A 41 -6.93 3.21 -1.73
CA VAL A 41 -7.77 2.02 -1.52
C VAL A 41 -9.16 2.34 -1.00
N VAL A 42 -9.37 3.56 -0.53
CA VAL A 42 -10.67 4.03 -0.06
C VAL A 42 -11.53 4.45 -1.24
N PRO A 43 -12.78 3.96 -1.36
CA PRO A 43 -13.74 4.46 -2.32
C PRO A 43 -13.92 5.97 -2.16
N ARG A 44 -13.99 6.70 -3.27
CA ARG A 44 -14.33 8.13 -3.22
C ARG A 44 -15.65 8.31 -2.49
N ASP A 45 -15.62 9.14 -1.45
CA ASP A 45 -16.81 9.49 -0.70
C ASP A 45 -17.69 10.41 -1.56
N LEU A 46 -18.69 9.82 -2.21
CA LEU A 46 -19.59 10.51 -3.13
C LEU A 46 -20.47 11.54 -2.42
N GLU A 47 -20.71 11.38 -1.11
CA GLU A 47 -21.50 12.29 -0.29
C GLU A 47 -20.68 13.53 0.07
N ALA A 48 -19.41 13.33 0.44
CA ALA A 48 -18.46 14.43 0.61
C ALA A 48 -18.18 15.20 -0.69
N GLU A 49 -18.07 14.51 -1.84
CA GLU A 49 -17.90 15.16 -3.15
C GLU A 49 -19.15 15.94 -3.59
N ALA A 50 -20.35 15.45 -3.26
CA ALA A 50 -21.60 16.16 -3.57
C ALA A 50 -21.74 17.44 -2.73
N HIS A 51 -21.42 17.38 -1.44
CA HIS A 51 -21.46 18.54 -0.55
C HIS A 51 -20.41 19.60 -0.91
N ALA A 52 -19.19 19.19 -1.27
CA ALA A 52 -18.17 20.10 -1.79
C ALA A 52 -18.60 20.77 -3.11
N ARG A 53 -19.27 20.02 -4.00
CA ARG A 53 -19.80 20.54 -5.27
C ARG A 53 -20.96 21.53 -5.06
N GLU A 54 -21.78 21.34 -4.03
CA GLU A 54 -22.87 22.27 -3.67
C GLU A 54 -22.33 23.57 -3.03
N HIS A 55 -21.26 23.51 -2.23
CA HIS A 55 -20.60 24.72 -1.70
C HIS A 55 -19.81 25.51 -2.77
N LEU A 56 -19.15 24.84 -3.72
CA LEU A 56 -18.46 25.44 -4.88
C LEU A 56 -19.39 26.15 -5.89
N GLN A 57 -20.70 26.01 -5.74
CA GLN A 57 -21.65 26.80 -6.54
C GLN A 57 -21.97 28.16 -5.91
N GLU A 58 -21.64 28.38 -4.63
CA GLU A 58 -21.88 29.64 -3.92
C GLU A 58 -20.66 30.58 -3.91
N ASP A 59 -19.44 30.06 -4.06
CA ASP A 59 -18.20 30.83 -4.22
C ASP A 59 -17.36 30.32 -5.42
N ASP A 60 -16.69 31.23 -6.12
CA ASP A 60 -16.07 31.12 -7.46
C ASP A 60 -15.41 29.74 -7.79
N PRO A 61 -15.82 29.04 -8.88
CA PRO A 61 -15.46 27.64 -9.16
C PRO A 61 -14.00 27.35 -9.60
N MET A 62 -13.11 28.34 -9.68
CA MET A 62 -11.75 28.14 -10.20
C MET A 62 -10.69 27.79 -9.15
N ASP A 63 -10.79 28.25 -7.90
CA ASP A 63 -9.67 28.15 -6.94
C ASP A 63 -9.47 26.73 -6.35
N GLU A 64 -10.54 26.01 -5.97
CA GLU A 64 -10.36 24.69 -5.30
C GLU A 64 -9.91 23.56 -6.24
N ASN A 65 -10.25 23.65 -7.53
CA ASN A 65 -9.84 22.64 -8.52
C ASN A 65 -8.34 22.74 -8.82
N GLU A 66 -7.77 23.95 -8.74
CA GLU A 66 -6.34 24.16 -8.86
C GLU A 66 -5.61 23.56 -7.66
N GLU A 67 -6.06 23.79 -6.42
CA GLU A 67 -5.40 23.26 -5.22
C GLU A 67 -5.40 21.71 -5.18
N LEU A 68 -6.53 21.07 -5.51
CA LEU A 68 -6.60 19.60 -5.58
C LEU A 68 -5.74 19.02 -6.72
N SER A 69 -5.68 19.70 -7.85
CA SER A 69 -4.84 19.34 -9.00
C SER A 69 -3.35 19.47 -8.66
N GLU A 70 -2.98 20.55 -7.99
CA GLU A 70 -1.61 20.80 -7.51
C GLU A 70 -1.20 19.77 -6.47
N LYS A 71 -2.07 19.44 -5.51
CA LYS A 71 -1.81 18.41 -4.50
C LYS A 71 -1.57 17.03 -5.15
N ARG A 72 -2.38 16.66 -6.15
CA ARG A 72 -2.16 15.41 -6.91
C ARG A 72 -0.87 15.42 -7.72
N LYS A 73 -0.50 16.55 -8.32
CA LYS A 73 0.78 16.71 -9.03
C LYS A 73 1.96 16.59 -8.08
N MET A 74 1.87 17.21 -6.90
CA MET A 74 2.88 17.14 -5.84
C MET A 74 3.07 15.71 -5.34
N GLU A 75 1.98 14.99 -5.05
CA GLU A 75 2.04 13.56 -4.70
C GLU A 75 2.71 12.72 -5.78
N GLY A 76 2.41 12.98 -7.06
CA GLY A 76 3.04 12.28 -8.18
C GLY A 76 4.55 12.55 -8.26
N LEU A 77 5.00 13.76 -7.93
CA LEU A 77 6.42 14.11 -7.86
C LEU A 77 7.11 13.43 -6.67
N GLU A 78 6.48 13.41 -5.50
CA GLU A 78 6.99 12.68 -4.32
C GLU A 78 7.11 11.18 -4.58
N ASP A 79 6.15 10.58 -5.27
CA ASP A 79 6.19 9.18 -5.68
C ASP A 79 7.34 8.93 -6.66
N MET A 80 7.55 9.81 -7.65
CA MET A 80 8.67 9.70 -8.59
C MET A 80 10.02 9.81 -7.88
N LEU A 81 10.17 10.76 -6.95
CA LEU A 81 11.40 10.95 -6.17
C LEU A 81 11.67 9.77 -5.23
N SER A 82 10.64 9.25 -4.56
CA SER A 82 10.77 8.07 -3.70
C SER A 82 11.22 6.82 -4.47
N ARG A 83 10.81 6.70 -5.74
CA ARG A 83 11.23 5.60 -6.63
C ARG A 83 12.69 5.73 -7.09
N LEU A 84 13.16 6.97 -7.30
CA LEU A 84 14.55 7.27 -7.65
C LEU A 84 15.51 7.00 -6.48
N THR A 85 15.11 7.32 -5.25
CA THR A 85 15.94 7.08 -4.05
C THR A 85 15.96 5.61 -3.62
N ALA A 86 14.92 4.84 -3.96
CA ALA A 86 14.83 3.40 -3.66
C ALA A 86 15.61 2.49 -4.63
N GLY A 87 16.27 3.03 -5.66
CA GLY A 87 17.14 2.26 -6.57
C GLY A 87 16.42 1.29 -7.51
N ALA A 88 15.11 1.46 -7.74
CA ALA A 88 14.33 0.61 -8.65
C ALA A 88 14.61 0.96 -10.14
N PRO A 89 14.77 -0.03 -11.04
CA PRO A 89 14.98 0.23 -12.46
C PRO A 89 13.77 0.94 -13.09
N ILE A 90 14.04 2.02 -13.83
CA ILE A 90 13.05 2.94 -14.43
C ILE A 90 12.02 2.20 -15.34
N ALA A 91 12.40 1.05 -15.90
CA ALA A 91 11.53 0.24 -16.76
C ALA A 91 10.36 -0.44 -16.01
N ASP A 92 10.54 -0.82 -14.74
CA ASP A 92 9.48 -1.40 -13.90
C ASP A 92 8.61 -0.30 -13.25
N ALA A 93 9.14 0.93 -13.17
CA ALA A 93 8.49 2.06 -12.53
C ALA A 93 7.27 2.60 -13.31
N ALA A 94 7.21 2.39 -14.63
CA ALA A 94 6.07 2.78 -15.46
C ALA A 94 4.89 1.80 -15.36
N GLN A 95 5.10 0.57 -14.86
CA GLN A 95 4.09 -0.49 -14.84
C GLN A 95 3.45 -0.73 -13.46
N ARG A 96 4.05 -0.21 -12.38
CA ARG A 96 3.40 -0.23 -11.05
C ARG A 96 2.52 1.01 -10.90
N SER A 97 1.32 0.89 -11.47
CA SER A 97 0.14 1.71 -11.17
C SER A 97 -0.11 1.78 -9.65
N ARG A 98 -0.79 2.83 -9.17
CA ARG A 98 -1.16 2.97 -7.76
C ARG A 98 -1.79 1.66 -7.25
N PRO A 99 -1.40 1.16 -6.05
CA PRO A 99 -1.94 -0.08 -5.52
C PRO A 99 -3.47 0.00 -5.43
N THR A 100 -4.15 -1.03 -5.95
CA THR A 100 -5.60 -1.14 -5.93
C THR A 100 -6.07 -1.91 -4.70
N MET A 101 -7.39 -1.87 -4.44
CA MET A 101 -8.00 -2.72 -3.41
C MET A 101 -7.79 -4.21 -3.66
N ASP A 102 -7.70 -4.63 -4.92
CA ASP A 102 -7.45 -6.04 -5.26
C ASP A 102 -6.00 -6.43 -4.96
N ASP A 103 -5.04 -5.51 -5.12
CA ASP A 103 -3.65 -5.73 -4.71
C ASP A 103 -3.54 -5.90 -3.18
N VAL A 104 -4.29 -5.11 -2.41
CA VAL A 104 -4.34 -5.25 -0.95
C VAL A 104 -4.93 -6.60 -0.54
N ARG A 105 -6.04 -7.01 -1.16
CA ARG A 105 -6.67 -8.32 -0.90
C ARG A 105 -5.72 -9.46 -1.24
N LEU A 106 -4.96 -9.34 -2.32
CA LEU A 106 -3.95 -10.34 -2.71
C LEU A 106 -2.83 -10.42 -1.66
N LEU A 107 -2.32 -9.28 -1.17
CA LEU A 107 -1.31 -9.23 -0.12
C LEU A 107 -1.84 -9.81 1.20
N GLU A 108 -3.10 -9.54 1.56
CA GLU A 108 -3.77 -10.11 2.74
C GLU A 108 -3.89 -11.64 2.62
N GLY A 109 -4.34 -12.15 1.46
CA GLY A 109 -4.43 -13.59 1.20
C GLY A 109 -3.08 -14.30 1.29
N ARG A 110 -2.03 -13.70 0.72
CA ARG A 110 -0.65 -14.22 0.83
C ARG A 110 -0.15 -14.21 2.26
N LEU A 111 -0.43 -13.15 3.02
CA LEU A 111 -0.07 -13.06 4.44
C LEU A 111 -0.73 -14.15 5.28
N HIS A 112 -2.02 -14.43 5.03
CA HIS A 112 -2.74 -15.52 5.70
C HIS A 112 -2.21 -16.91 5.32
N ALA A 113 -1.90 -17.14 4.04
CA ALA A 113 -1.29 -18.39 3.61
C ALA A 113 0.08 -18.60 4.29
N LEU A 114 0.88 -17.52 4.40
CA LEU A 114 2.18 -17.56 5.06
C LEU A 114 2.04 -17.84 6.56
N SER A 115 1.08 -17.20 7.24
CA SER A 115 0.84 -17.46 8.66
C SER A 115 0.33 -18.88 8.91
N ALA A 116 -0.52 -19.41 8.03
CA ALA A 116 -1.00 -20.80 8.10
C ALA A 116 0.14 -21.81 7.94
N ARG A 117 1.07 -21.59 6.99
CA ARG A 117 2.28 -22.43 6.83
C ARG A 117 3.17 -22.43 8.08
N LEU A 118 3.20 -21.31 8.81
CA LEU A 118 3.95 -21.17 10.05
C LEU A 118 3.18 -21.64 11.30
N GLY A 119 1.92 -22.07 11.15
CA GLY A 119 1.06 -22.46 12.28
C GLY A 119 0.70 -21.30 13.20
N ILE A 120 0.81 -20.06 12.73
CA ILE A 120 0.48 -18.86 13.50
C ILE A 120 -0.97 -18.49 13.20
N HIS A 121 -1.84 -18.70 14.20
CA HIS A 121 -3.23 -18.26 14.15
C HIS A 121 -3.37 -16.87 14.74
N VAL A 122 -3.99 -15.97 13.97
CA VAL A 122 -4.34 -14.62 14.42
C VAL A 122 -5.81 -14.65 14.82
N ASP A 123 -6.07 -14.50 16.11
CA ASP A 123 -7.44 -14.33 16.59
C ASP A 123 -7.91 -12.91 16.26
N ARG A 124 -8.96 -12.77 15.45
CA ARG A 124 -9.62 -11.47 15.23
C ARG A 124 -10.60 -11.25 16.38
N SER A 125 -10.18 -10.51 17.39
CA SER A 125 -11.05 -9.96 18.45
C SER A 125 -11.74 -8.68 18.01
#